data_AF-A0AAW9PV81-F1
#
_entry.id   AF-A0AAW9PV81-F1
#
_cell.length_a   1.000
_cell.length_b   1.000
_cell.length_c   1.000
_cell.angle_alpha   90.00
_cell.angle_beta   90.00
_cell.angle_gamma   90.00
#
_symmetry.space_group_name_H-M   'P 1'
#
loop_
_entity.id
_entity.type
_entity.pdbx_description
1 polymer ?
#
loop_
_entity_poly.entity_id
_entity_poly.type
_entity_poly.pdbx_seq_one_letter_code
_entity_poly.pdbx_strand_id
1 'polypeptide(L)'
;MNLSINSFHKVWLLGLSLTVTMTFLVQEAKAQYPCSGAAGEMVIGNSPASNGIASFPICARDPNYQEEPEEQSSSSSSRSSYYDPVFEALKLQSASAMLNLQQQTKLLQDPKYLKYISGSWNLFPSSRLVGAKPGNYCVASFLKASMDPEAKKAPVMINLLGPGGNYKGALLTFTAESIPKPETMQTITVTLIQNNEPPVTVKAFNYTMPKLPFGVIAFAVPTIDAALATMEDVQSFDVKIDGRSVAKTTWHSGLKVRDEFRKCLNGQPYSVTEIDIVPERLKTP
;
A
#
# COMPACT_ATOMS: atom_id res chain seq x y z
N MET A 1 -10.28 58.25 -7.49
CA MET A 1 -11.40 57.68 -8.27
C MET A 1 -12.12 56.73 -7.32
N ASN A 2 -13.16 57.13 -6.58
CA ASN A 2 -14.59 57.19 -6.99
C ASN A 2 -14.96 55.91 -7.76
N LEU A 3 -15.81 54.98 -7.30
CA LEU A 3 -17.20 55.06 -6.76
C LEU A 3 -17.53 53.69 -6.08
N SER A 4 -18.21 53.59 -4.93
CA SER A 4 -19.67 53.75 -4.70
C SER A 4 -20.47 52.56 -5.29
N ILE A 5 -21.51 51.92 -4.72
CA ILE A 5 -22.28 51.91 -3.45
C ILE A 5 -23.47 50.94 -3.72
N ASN A 6 -24.06 50.38 -2.65
CA ASN A 6 -25.44 49.84 -2.53
C ASN A 6 -25.85 48.54 -3.23
N SER A 7 -26.89 47.82 -2.80
CA SER A 7 -27.69 47.67 -1.56
C SER A 7 -28.96 46.85 -1.95
N PHE A 8 -29.66 46.31 -0.95
CA PHE A 8 -31.04 45.78 -0.97
C PHE A 8 -31.23 44.40 -1.64
N HIS A 9 -32.09 43.47 -1.17
CA HIS A 9 -33.33 43.60 -0.43
C HIS A 9 -33.59 42.38 0.48
N LYS A 10 -34.20 42.65 1.65
CA LYS A 10 -35.06 41.72 2.40
C LYS A 10 -36.26 41.33 1.54
N VAL A 11 -36.58 40.04 1.47
CA VAL A 11 -37.94 39.55 1.22
C VAL A 11 -38.25 38.46 2.24
N TRP A 12 -39.24 38.75 3.07
CA TRP A 12 -39.90 37.83 4.00
C TRP A 12 -41.19 37.39 3.29
N LEU A 13 -41.36 36.10 3.06
CA LEU A 13 -42.64 35.53 2.65
C LEU A 13 -42.92 34.24 3.42
N LEU A 14 -44.12 34.24 3.99
CA LEU A 14 -44.76 33.21 4.77
C LEU A 14 -45.09 31.98 3.92
N GLY A 15 -45.07 30.82 4.58
CA GLY A 15 -46.17 29.86 4.54
C GLY A 15 -46.29 28.96 3.30
N LEU A 16 -45.90 27.69 3.46
CA LEU A 16 -46.75 26.53 3.16
C LEU A 16 -45.98 25.26 3.55
N SER A 17 -46.40 24.64 4.65
CA SER A 17 -45.96 23.30 5.05
C SER A 17 -46.52 22.28 4.07
N LEU A 18 -45.71 21.90 3.07
CA LEU A 18 -46.00 20.76 2.21
C LEU A 18 -45.60 19.49 2.97
N THR A 19 -46.56 18.86 3.66
CA THR A 19 -46.40 17.49 4.16
C THR A 19 -46.27 16.56 2.95
N VAL A 20 -45.03 16.24 2.58
CA VAL A 20 -44.72 15.13 1.68
C VAL A 20 -44.92 13.85 2.49
N THR A 21 -46.11 13.26 2.39
CA THR A 21 -46.31 11.86 2.71
C THR A 21 -45.46 11.03 1.74
N MET A 22 -44.24 10.69 2.15
CA MET A 22 -43.51 9.57 1.57
C MET A 22 -44.31 8.31 1.91
N THR A 23 -45.22 7.94 1.01
CA THR A 23 -45.63 6.55 0.87
C THR A 23 -44.37 5.79 0.48
N PHE A 24 -43.73 5.16 1.46
CA PHE A 24 -42.82 4.06 1.21
C PHE A 24 -43.64 2.98 0.51
N LEU A 25 -43.62 2.99 -0.82
CA LEU A 25 -43.78 1.77 -1.57
C LEU A 25 -42.64 0.88 -1.07
N VAL A 26 -42.97 -0.04 -0.16
CA VAL A 26 -42.10 -1.16 0.16
C VAL A 26 -41.96 -1.88 -1.17
N GLN A 27 -40.85 -1.61 -1.85
CA GLN A 27 -40.45 -2.38 -2.99
C GLN A 27 -40.30 -3.79 -2.43
N GLU A 28 -41.23 -4.68 -2.76
CA GLU A 28 -41.06 -6.10 -2.44
C GLU A 28 -39.69 -6.47 -2.98
N ALA A 29 -38.76 -6.70 -2.06
CA ALA A 29 -37.45 -7.18 -2.41
C ALA A 29 -37.69 -8.53 -3.06
N LYS A 30 -37.64 -8.58 -4.39
CA LYS A 30 -37.52 -9.83 -5.11
C LYS A 30 -36.24 -10.46 -4.57
N ALA A 31 -36.39 -11.48 -3.73
CA ALA A 31 -35.27 -12.26 -3.24
C ALA A 31 -34.58 -12.84 -4.47
N GLN A 32 -33.54 -12.16 -4.93
CA GLN A 32 -32.61 -12.71 -5.88
C GLN A 32 -31.89 -13.80 -5.10
N TYR A 33 -32.36 -15.04 -5.25
CA TYR A 33 -31.72 -16.18 -4.62
C TYR A 33 -30.24 -16.15 -5.04
N PRO A 34 -29.29 -16.21 -4.08
CA PRO A 34 -27.87 -16.13 -4.39
C PRO A 34 -27.38 -17.34 -5.23
N CYS A 35 -28.21 -18.37 -5.33
CA CYS A 35 -28.03 -19.57 -6.15
C CYS A 35 -28.67 -19.37 -7.53
N SER A 36 -28.44 -20.30 -8.47
CA SER A 36 -28.75 -20.17 -9.90
C SER A 36 -30.23 -19.91 -10.26
N GLY A 37 -31.12 -19.91 -9.27
CA GLY A 37 -32.56 -19.80 -9.42
C GLY A 37 -33.23 -21.13 -9.74
N ALA A 38 -32.47 -22.24 -9.79
CA ALA A 38 -33.04 -23.57 -9.91
C ALA A 38 -33.87 -23.91 -8.67
N ALA A 39 -35.08 -24.43 -8.90
CA ALA A 39 -35.98 -24.81 -7.83
C ALA A 39 -35.35 -25.92 -6.96
N GLY A 40 -35.35 -25.72 -5.65
CA GLY A 40 -34.74 -26.65 -4.69
C GLY A 40 -33.28 -26.37 -4.32
N GLU A 41 -32.66 -25.25 -4.73
CA GLU A 41 -31.32 -24.86 -4.22
C GLU A 41 -31.41 -23.96 -2.97
N MET A 42 -30.63 -24.26 -1.94
CA MET A 42 -30.50 -23.48 -0.72
C MET A 42 -29.04 -23.10 -0.44
N VAL A 43 -28.83 -21.94 0.18
CA VAL A 43 -27.50 -21.50 0.63
C VAL A 43 -27.14 -22.23 1.92
N ILE A 44 -26.06 -23.01 1.92
CA ILE A 44 -25.58 -23.78 3.07
C ILE A 44 -24.36 -23.16 3.75
N GLY A 45 -23.84 -22.05 3.21
CA GLY A 45 -22.75 -21.30 3.82
C GLY A 45 -22.15 -20.28 2.86
N ASN A 46 -21.08 -19.63 3.28
CA ASN A 46 -20.30 -18.70 2.47
C ASN A 46 -18.86 -19.19 2.38
N SER A 47 -18.22 -19.02 1.23
CA SER A 47 -16.78 -19.22 1.13
C SER A 47 -16.03 -18.17 1.96
N PRO A 48 -14.88 -18.52 2.59
CA PRO A 48 -14.06 -17.55 3.29
C PRO A 48 -13.57 -16.45 2.34
N ALA A 49 -13.79 -15.19 2.69
CA ALA A 49 -13.20 -14.07 1.96
C ALA A 49 -11.69 -13.98 2.25
N SER A 50 -10.85 -13.88 1.22
CA SER A 50 -9.40 -13.73 1.37
C SER A 50 -8.77 -12.94 0.22
N ASN A 51 -7.79 -12.08 0.55
CA ASN A 51 -6.89 -11.38 -0.37
C ASN A 51 -7.52 -10.92 -1.70
N GLY A 52 -8.62 -10.17 -1.64
CA GLY A 52 -9.25 -9.54 -2.81
C GLY A 52 -10.32 -10.38 -3.51
N ILE A 53 -10.62 -11.59 -3.03
CA ILE A 53 -11.76 -12.39 -3.49
C ILE A 53 -12.91 -12.20 -2.51
N ALA A 54 -14.06 -11.74 -3.03
CA ALA A 54 -15.29 -11.61 -2.25
C ALA A 54 -15.84 -13.00 -1.88
N SER A 55 -16.39 -13.14 -0.67
CA SER A 55 -17.12 -14.35 -0.26
C SER A 55 -18.29 -14.57 -1.21
N PHE A 56 -18.44 -15.80 -1.70
CA PHE A 56 -19.58 -16.20 -2.50
C PHE A 56 -20.41 -17.26 -1.76
N PRO A 57 -21.74 -17.29 -1.97
CA PRO A 57 -22.62 -18.27 -1.35
C PRO A 57 -22.30 -19.68 -1.87
N ILE A 58 -22.32 -20.66 -0.97
CA ILE A 58 -22.23 -22.08 -1.28
C ILE A 58 -23.66 -22.61 -1.33
N CYS A 59 -24.06 -23.13 -2.49
CA CYS A 59 -25.40 -23.63 -2.74
C CYS A 59 -25.40 -25.17 -2.75
N ALA A 60 -26.43 -25.77 -2.17
CA ALA A 60 -26.70 -27.20 -2.27
C ALA A 60 -28.19 -27.43 -2.54
N ARG A 61 -28.51 -28.59 -3.12
CA ARG A 61 -29.89 -29.00 -3.36
C ARG A 61 -30.53 -29.44 -2.04
N ASP A 62 -31.70 -28.92 -1.72
CA ASP A 62 -32.48 -29.33 -0.55
C ASP A 62 -32.79 -30.82 -0.68
N PRO A 63 -32.34 -31.67 0.28
CA PRO A 63 -32.58 -33.10 0.24
C PRO A 63 -34.06 -33.48 0.36
N ASN A 64 -34.94 -32.55 0.78
CA ASN A 64 -36.38 -32.76 0.88
C ASN A 64 -37.15 -32.20 -0.33
N TYR A 65 -36.47 -31.65 -1.33
CA TYR A 65 -37.14 -31.13 -2.52
C TYR A 65 -37.60 -32.28 -3.43
N GLN A 66 -38.91 -32.38 -3.62
CA GLN A 66 -39.53 -33.31 -4.57
C GLN A 66 -39.94 -32.53 -5.83
N GLU A 67 -39.43 -32.92 -6.99
CA GLU A 67 -39.91 -32.40 -8.28
C GLU A 67 -41.30 -32.98 -8.58
N GLU A 68 -42.26 -32.13 -8.98
CA GLU A 68 -43.50 -32.62 -9.58
C GLU A 68 -43.20 -33.32 -10.91
N PRO A 69 -43.87 -34.44 -11.26
CA PRO A 69 -43.47 -35.26 -12.40
C PRO A 69 -43.94 -34.65 -13.73
N GLU A 70 -43.01 -34.29 -14.60
CA GLU A 70 -43.25 -34.23 -16.05
C GLU A 70 -42.96 -35.61 -16.69
N GLU A 71 -43.77 -35.96 -17.68
CA GLU A 71 -43.88 -37.30 -18.29
C GLU A 71 -42.56 -37.86 -18.87
N GLN A 72 -42.43 -39.19 -18.73
CA GLN A 72 -41.26 -40.02 -19.02
C GLN A 72 -40.83 -40.05 -20.49
N SER A 73 -39.51 -40.03 -20.73
CA SER A 73 -38.90 -40.98 -21.67
C SER A 73 -37.45 -41.35 -21.34
N SER A 74 -37.25 -42.65 -21.16
CA SER A 74 -36.05 -43.47 -21.37
C SER A 74 -34.71 -43.17 -20.67
N SER A 75 -34.38 -44.09 -19.76
CA SER A 75 -33.06 -44.68 -19.49
C SER A 75 -31.88 -43.73 -19.21
N SER A 76 -31.56 -43.58 -17.93
CA SER A 76 -30.16 -43.65 -17.50
C SER A 76 -30.08 -44.20 -16.08
N SER A 77 -29.08 -45.02 -15.82
CA SER A 77 -28.78 -45.55 -14.50
C SER A 77 -28.42 -44.42 -13.56
N SER A 78 -29.34 -44.07 -12.64
CA SER A 78 -29.08 -43.11 -11.57
C SER A 78 -28.06 -43.69 -10.60
N ARG A 79 -26.77 -43.53 -10.91
CA ARG A 79 -25.73 -43.44 -9.87
C ARG A 79 -26.10 -42.21 -9.06
N SER A 80 -26.70 -42.42 -7.90
CA SER A 80 -26.81 -41.39 -6.87
C SER A 80 -25.40 -40.88 -6.59
N SER A 81 -25.07 -39.73 -7.17
CA SER A 81 -23.85 -38.99 -6.89
C SER A 81 -23.94 -38.56 -5.44
N TYR A 82 -23.39 -39.37 -4.54
CA TYR A 82 -23.25 -39.03 -3.13
C TYR A 82 -22.51 -37.69 -3.03
N TYR A 83 -23.24 -36.62 -2.72
CA TYR A 83 -22.72 -35.28 -2.56
C TYR A 83 -22.22 -35.12 -1.12
N ASP A 84 -20.90 -35.07 -0.97
CA ASP A 84 -20.28 -34.76 0.31
C ASP A 84 -19.91 -33.25 0.34
N PRO A 85 -20.67 -32.42 1.09
CA PRO A 85 -20.44 -30.99 1.13
C PRO A 85 -19.06 -30.64 1.71
N VAL A 86 -18.48 -31.49 2.57
CA VAL A 86 -17.15 -31.28 3.15
C VAL A 86 -16.08 -31.53 2.09
N PHE A 87 -16.25 -32.57 1.27
CA PHE A 87 -15.33 -32.88 0.19
C PHE A 87 -15.33 -31.80 -0.91
N GLU A 88 -16.50 -31.31 -1.32
CA GLU A 88 -16.58 -30.23 -2.32
C GLU A 88 -16.06 -28.90 -1.78
N ALA A 89 -16.30 -28.57 -0.49
CA ALA A 89 -15.69 -27.42 0.15
C ALA A 89 -14.15 -27.52 0.19
N LEU A 90 -13.61 -28.70 0.52
CA LEU A 90 -12.17 -28.96 0.50
C LEU A 90 -11.57 -28.84 -0.91
N LYS A 91 -12.27 -29.34 -1.92
CA LYS A 91 -11.87 -29.22 -3.33
C LYS A 91 -11.84 -27.76 -3.79
N LEU A 92 -12.84 -26.96 -3.41
CA LEU A 92 -12.85 -25.53 -3.68
C LEU A 92 -11.71 -24.80 -2.94
N GLN A 93 -11.48 -25.14 -1.68
CA GLN A 93 -10.38 -24.57 -0.89
C GLN A 93 -9.02 -24.90 -1.51
N SER A 94 -8.79 -26.16 -1.91
CA SER A 94 -7.56 -26.58 -2.58
C SER A 94 -7.37 -25.92 -3.94
N ALA A 95 -8.43 -25.80 -4.75
CA ALA A 95 -8.38 -25.06 -6.01
C ALA A 95 -8.04 -23.58 -5.80
N SER A 96 -8.64 -22.93 -4.79
CA SER A 96 -8.33 -21.54 -4.44
C SER A 96 -6.89 -21.38 -3.95
N ALA A 97 -6.39 -22.34 -3.16
CA ALA A 97 -5.00 -22.37 -2.71
C ALA A 97 -4.03 -22.54 -3.90
N MET A 98 -4.33 -23.45 -4.84
CA MET A 98 -3.54 -23.63 -6.06
C MET A 98 -3.53 -22.37 -6.92
N LEU A 99 -4.67 -21.69 -7.08
CA LEU A 99 -4.78 -20.45 -7.85
C LEU A 99 -3.97 -19.33 -7.19
N ASN A 100 -4.05 -19.21 -5.86
CA ASN A 100 -3.22 -18.27 -5.10
C ASN A 100 -1.72 -18.56 -5.27
N LEU A 101 -1.32 -19.83 -5.21
CA LEU A 101 0.06 -20.23 -5.47
C LEU A 101 0.51 -19.86 -6.89
N GLN A 102 -0.31 -20.16 -7.90
CA GLN A 102 -0.01 -19.79 -9.29
C GLN A 102 0.15 -18.28 -9.48
N GLN A 103 -0.74 -17.48 -8.87
CA GLN A 103 -0.63 -16.02 -8.91
C GLN A 103 0.64 -15.53 -8.21
N GLN A 104 0.98 -16.10 -7.05
CA GLN A 104 2.23 -15.77 -6.36
C GLN A 104 3.46 -16.15 -7.18
N THR A 105 3.45 -17.32 -7.83
CA THR A 105 4.54 -17.74 -8.72
C THR A 105 4.71 -16.77 -9.89
N LYS A 106 3.61 -16.31 -10.50
CA LYS A 106 3.66 -15.29 -11.56
C LYS A 106 4.26 -13.97 -11.06
N LEU A 107 3.88 -13.52 -9.87
CA LEU A 107 4.46 -12.32 -9.26
C LEU A 107 5.96 -12.49 -8.99
N LEU A 108 6.39 -13.66 -8.49
CA LEU A 108 7.80 -13.94 -8.24
C LEU A 108 8.63 -14.12 -9.53
N GLN A 109 7.99 -14.20 -10.69
CA GLN A 109 8.65 -14.15 -11.99
C GLN A 109 8.72 -12.72 -12.55
N ASP A 110 7.95 -11.76 -12.00
CA ASP A 110 8.00 -10.36 -12.42
C ASP A 110 9.21 -9.67 -11.76
N PRO A 111 10.24 -9.24 -12.53
CA PRO A 111 11.40 -8.56 -11.98
C PRO A 111 11.04 -7.26 -11.26
N LYS A 112 9.97 -6.57 -11.65
CA LYS A 112 9.52 -5.35 -10.97
C LYS A 112 8.98 -5.68 -9.58
N TYR A 113 8.20 -6.75 -9.45
CA TYR A 113 7.72 -7.20 -8.16
C TYR A 113 8.87 -7.71 -7.29
N LEU A 114 9.82 -8.47 -7.85
CA LEU A 114 11.03 -8.88 -7.13
C LEU A 114 11.83 -7.69 -6.63
N LYS A 115 12.05 -6.67 -7.48
CA LYS A 115 12.70 -5.42 -7.10
C LYS A 115 11.94 -4.68 -6.00
N TYR A 116 10.61 -4.68 -6.05
CA TYR A 116 9.76 -4.06 -5.03
C TYR A 116 9.87 -4.76 -3.66
N ILE A 117 9.82 -6.09 -3.62
CA ILE A 117 9.87 -6.84 -2.35
C ILE A 117 11.28 -6.97 -1.79
N SER A 118 12.31 -7.00 -2.65
CA SER A 118 13.72 -7.03 -2.22
C SER A 118 14.22 -5.64 -1.82
N GLY A 119 13.77 -4.62 -2.56
CA GLY A 119 14.14 -3.24 -2.44
C GLY A 119 15.17 -2.83 -3.50
N SER A 120 15.29 -1.52 -3.72
CA SER A 120 16.30 -0.98 -4.64
C SER A 120 16.67 0.45 -4.30
N TRP A 121 17.90 0.81 -4.62
CA TRP A 121 18.42 2.17 -4.53
C TRP A 121 18.39 2.87 -5.87
N ASN A 122 18.04 4.15 -5.84
CA ASN A 122 18.19 5.10 -6.93
C ASN A 122 19.01 6.28 -6.44
N LEU A 123 20.05 6.65 -7.18
CA LEU A 123 20.95 7.74 -6.85
C LEU A 123 20.75 8.88 -7.86
N PHE A 124 20.44 10.07 -7.33
CA PHE A 124 20.10 11.24 -8.12
C PHE A 124 21.23 12.27 -8.02
N PRO A 125 21.97 12.52 -9.11
CA PRO A 125 23.04 13.49 -9.12
C PRO A 125 22.45 14.89 -9.22
N SER A 126 23.09 15.85 -8.55
CA SER A 126 22.66 17.25 -8.58
C SER A 126 23.03 17.99 -9.85
N SER A 127 23.86 17.40 -10.71
CA SER A 127 24.19 17.94 -12.05
C SER A 127 22.96 18.16 -12.94
N ARG A 128 21.83 17.52 -12.61
CA ARG A 128 20.54 17.73 -13.31
C ARG A 128 19.77 18.97 -12.83
N LEU A 129 20.20 19.60 -11.75
CA LEU A 129 19.55 20.78 -11.18
C LEU A 129 20.26 22.05 -11.65
N VAL A 130 19.53 22.91 -12.36
CA VAL A 130 20.04 24.19 -12.85
C VAL A 130 20.51 25.06 -11.68
N GLY A 131 21.77 25.50 -11.73
CA GLY A 131 22.37 26.36 -10.70
C GLY A 131 22.83 25.64 -9.41
N ALA A 132 22.74 24.31 -9.35
CA ALA A 132 23.30 23.56 -8.23
C ALA A 132 24.84 23.57 -8.28
N LYS A 133 25.46 23.88 -7.13
CA LYS A 133 26.91 23.73 -6.97
C LYS A 133 27.26 22.23 -6.95
N PRO A 134 28.40 21.81 -7.52
CA PRO A 134 28.91 20.45 -7.34
C PRO A 134 28.93 20.07 -5.85
N GLY A 135 28.48 18.86 -5.51
CA GLY A 135 28.40 18.40 -4.12
C GLY A 135 27.10 18.70 -3.38
N ASN A 136 26.30 19.65 -3.85
CA ASN A 136 25.01 19.98 -3.22
C ASN A 136 23.88 19.08 -3.70
N TYR A 137 22.80 18.93 -2.92
CA TYR A 137 21.54 18.31 -3.33
C TYR A 137 21.65 16.86 -3.84
N CYS A 138 22.66 16.12 -3.40
CA CYS A 138 22.75 14.69 -3.65
C CYS A 138 21.63 13.96 -2.92
N VAL A 139 20.95 13.05 -3.60
CA VAL A 139 19.90 12.21 -3.00
C VAL A 139 20.15 10.74 -3.34
N ALA A 140 20.14 9.89 -2.31
CA ALA A 140 20.03 8.44 -2.46
C ALA A 140 18.69 7.99 -1.90
N SER A 141 17.91 7.27 -2.70
CA SER A 141 16.55 6.84 -2.37
C SER A 141 16.46 5.32 -2.40
N PHE A 142 16.04 4.71 -1.30
CA PHE A 142 15.73 3.30 -1.21
C PHE A 142 14.21 3.11 -1.18
N LEU A 143 13.67 2.24 -2.04
CA LEU A 143 12.26 1.90 -2.06
C LEU A 143 12.09 0.40 -1.85
N LYS A 144 11.21 0.02 -0.93
CA LYS A 144 10.84 -1.39 -0.67
C LYS A 144 9.44 -1.48 -0.07
N ALA A 145 8.78 -2.63 -0.24
CA ALA A 145 7.59 -2.97 0.52
C ALA A 145 7.82 -2.87 2.04
N SER A 146 6.81 -2.40 2.78
CA SER A 146 6.84 -2.40 4.24
C SER A 146 6.93 -3.82 4.79
N MET A 147 7.69 -3.96 5.88
CA MET A 147 7.77 -5.17 6.70
C MET A 147 6.76 -5.17 7.86
N ASP A 148 5.91 -4.15 7.96
CA ASP A 148 4.79 -4.14 8.90
C ASP A 148 3.63 -4.99 8.34
N PRO A 149 3.19 -6.05 9.05
CA PRO A 149 2.05 -6.85 8.64
C PRO A 149 0.76 -6.04 8.45
N GLU A 150 0.55 -4.98 9.24
CA GLU A 150 -0.64 -4.13 9.18
C GLU A 150 -0.63 -3.22 7.94
N ALA A 151 0.56 -2.93 7.41
CA ALA A 151 0.73 -2.07 6.24
C ALA A 151 0.41 -2.76 4.91
N LYS A 152 0.01 -4.05 4.89
CA LYS A 152 -0.38 -4.79 3.68
C LYS A 152 0.60 -4.64 2.51
N LYS A 153 1.91 -4.63 2.82
CA LYS A 153 3.00 -4.39 1.85
C LYS A 153 2.92 -3.03 1.14
N ALA A 154 2.40 -1.97 1.77
CA ALA A 154 2.50 -0.60 1.27
C ALA A 154 3.98 -0.17 1.16
N PRO A 155 4.34 0.75 0.25
CA PRO A 155 5.73 1.14 0.04
C PRO A 155 6.28 1.96 1.22
N VAL A 156 7.53 1.69 1.58
CA VAL A 156 8.37 2.56 2.40
C VAL A 156 9.51 3.06 1.55
N MET A 157 9.64 4.39 1.45
CA MET A 157 10.77 5.04 0.79
C MET A 157 11.65 5.73 1.83
N ILE A 158 12.94 5.43 1.81
CA ILE A 158 13.96 6.07 2.63
C ILE A 158 14.79 6.97 1.71
N ASN A 159 14.95 8.24 2.05
CA ASN A 159 15.89 9.12 1.35
C ASN A 159 17.00 9.59 2.30
N LEU A 160 18.24 9.49 1.83
CA LEU A 160 19.38 10.20 2.39
C LEU A 160 19.64 11.42 1.51
N LEU A 161 19.46 12.61 2.09
CA LEU A 161 19.70 13.88 1.42
C LEU A 161 20.96 14.52 1.98
N GLY A 162 21.87 14.87 1.07
CA GLY A 162 23.07 15.62 1.39
C GLY A 162 22.80 17.11 1.61
N PRO A 163 23.85 17.87 1.96
CA PRO A 163 23.77 19.31 2.14
C PRO A 163 23.32 20.03 0.86
N GLY A 164 22.73 21.21 1.00
CA GLY A 164 22.16 21.95 -0.13
C GLY A 164 21.92 23.41 0.22
N GLY A 165 22.35 24.31 -0.68
CA GLY A 165 22.25 25.75 -0.46
C GLY A 165 22.96 26.17 0.84
N ASN A 166 22.18 26.70 1.79
CA ASN A 166 22.69 27.12 3.10
C ASN A 166 22.61 26.00 4.16
N TYR A 167 21.89 24.90 3.90
CA TYR A 167 21.80 23.78 4.83
C TYR A 167 23.05 22.90 4.71
N LYS A 168 23.79 22.77 5.82
CA LYS A 168 25.05 22.00 5.90
C LYS A 168 24.89 20.60 6.51
N GLY A 169 23.74 20.31 7.08
CA GLY A 169 23.44 18.99 7.62
C GLY A 169 23.04 18.00 6.54
N ALA A 170 22.50 16.86 6.98
CA ALA A 170 21.83 15.89 6.14
C ALA A 170 20.40 15.65 6.63
N LEU A 171 19.58 15.03 5.79
CA LEU A 171 18.27 14.56 6.18
C LEU A 171 18.16 13.06 5.89
N LEU A 172 17.63 12.32 6.87
CA LEU A 172 17.15 10.97 6.68
C LEU A 172 15.63 11.02 6.72
N THR A 173 14.97 10.75 5.59
CA THR A 173 13.51 10.86 5.48
C THR A 173 12.87 9.52 5.22
N PHE A 174 11.74 9.27 5.86
CA PHE A 174 10.88 8.12 5.64
C PHE A 174 9.56 8.60 5.05
N THR A 175 9.15 8.02 3.93
CA THR A 175 7.87 8.29 3.28
C THR A 175 7.06 7.00 3.23
N ALA A 176 5.84 7.03 3.75
CA ALA A 176 4.94 5.88 3.81
C ALA A 176 3.48 6.34 3.95
N GLU A 177 2.55 5.44 3.63
CA GLU A 177 1.10 5.70 3.71
C GLU A 177 0.61 5.88 5.14
N SER A 178 1.17 5.11 6.08
CA SER A 178 0.80 5.15 7.50
C SER A 178 1.33 6.38 8.25
N ILE A 179 2.18 7.19 7.62
CA ILE A 179 2.68 8.45 8.20
C ILE A 179 1.58 9.52 8.07
N PRO A 180 1.25 10.27 9.14
CA PRO A 180 0.26 11.34 9.08
C PRO A 180 0.61 12.40 8.04
N LYS A 181 -0.40 13.00 7.43
CA LYS A 181 -0.27 13.99 6.35
C LYS A 181 -0.77 15.36 6.82
N PRO A 182 0.02 16.12 7.59
CA PRO A 182 -0.40 17.43 8.03
C PRO A 182 -0.45 18.40 6.85
N GLU A 183 -1.37 19.37 6.90
CA GLU A 183 -1.49 20.45 5.91
C GLU A 183 -0.25 21.34 5.89
N THR A 184 0.33 21.58 7.06
CA THR A 184 1.56 22.35 7.26
C THR A 184 2.63 21.50 7.94
N MET A 185 3.89 21.77 7.63
CA MET A 185 5.01 21.11 8.32
C MET A 185 4.92 21.35 9.83
N GLN A 186 5.11 20.29 10.61
CA GLN A 186 5.13 20.34 12.07
C GLN A 186 6.32 19.55 12.63
N THR A 187 6.74 19.88 13.84
CA THR A 187 7.74 19.09 14.57
C THR A 187 7.04 18.20 15.58
N ILE A 188 7.22 16.89 15.46
CA ILE A 188 6.60 15.88 16.34
C ILE A 188 7.66 15.04 17.05
N THR A 189 7.24 14.35 18.11
CA THR A 189 8.07 13.34 18.77
C THR A 189 7.95 12.02 18.02
N VAL A 190 9.06 11.39 17.68
CA VAL A 190 9.11 10.12 16.95
C VAL A 190 10.14 9.21 17.61
N THR A 191 9.83 7.93 17.70
CA THR A 191 10.80 6.90 18.13
C THR A 191 11.37 6.22 16.89
N LEU A 192 12.70 6.21 16.79
CA LEU A 192 13.45 5.52 15.76
C LEU A 192 14.12 4.29 16.36
N ILE A 193 13.90 3.13 15.75
CA ILE A 193 14.59 1.88 16.06
C ILE A 193 15.43 1.51 14.85
N GLN A 194 16.71 1.25 15.08
CA GLN A 194 17.66 0.87 14.04
C GLN A 194 18.34 -0.43 14.45
N ASN A 195 18.32 -1.44 13.58
CA ASN A 195 18.96 -2.73 13.87
C ASN A 195 18.50 -3.30 15.23
N ASN A 196 19.48 -3.70 16.05
CA ASN A 196 19.29 -4.18 17.42
C ASN A 196 19.72 -3.12 18.46
N GLU A 197 19.79 -1.84 18.06
CA GLU A 197 20.13 -0.75 18.95
C GLU A 197 18.94 -0.37 19.86
N PRO A 198 19.19 0.21 21.04
CA PRO A 198 18.14 0.76 21.88
C PRO A 198 17.28 1.79 21.11
N PRO A 199 15.94 1.75 21.25
CA PRO A 199 15.06 2.76 20.65
C PRO A 199 15.42 4.17 21.09
N VAL A 200 15.51 5.11 20.15
CA VAL A 200 15.80 6.52 20.44
C VAL A 200 14.58 7.38 20.11
N THR A 201 14.16 8.21 21.05
CA THR A 201 13.04 9.14 20.86
C THR A 201 13.56 10.55 20.66
N VAL A 202 13.25 11.15 19.52
CA VAL A 202 13.75 12.47 19.10
C VAL A 202 12.64 13.32 18.50
N LYS A 203 12.94 14.61 18.28
CA LYS A 203 12.10 15.49 17.47
C LYS A 203 12.42 15.29 15.99
N ALA A 204 11.39 15.16 15.17
CA ALA A 204 11.49 15.04 13.72
C ALA A 204 10.45 15.94 13.04
N PHE A 205 10.70 16.29 11.78
CA PHE A 205 9.73 17.04 10.98
C PHE A 205 8.72 16.08 10.35
N ASN A 206 7.44 16.39 10.46
CA ASN A 206 6.37 15.71 9.75
C ASN A 206 5.75 16.68 8.73
N TYR A 207 5.71 16.28 7.47
CA TYR A 207 5.13 17.06 6.38
C TYR A 207 4.60 16.16 5.26
N THR A 208 3.85 16.77 4.35
CA THR A 208 3.33 16.11 3.15
C THR A 208 4.08 16.62 1.92
N MET A 209 4.42 15.74 0.98
CA MET A 209 4.94 16.18 -0.33
C MET A 209 3.76 16.54 -1.24
N PRO A 210 3.79 17.70 -1.92
CA PRO A 210 2.76 18.05 -2.89
C PRO A 210 2.62 16.95 -3.94
N LYS A 211 1.37 16.57 -4.27
CA LYS A 211 1.02 15.59 -5.32
C LYS A 211 1.40 14.13 -5.02
N LEU A 212 1.84 13.79 -3.80
CA LEU A 212 2.04 12.41 -3.36
C LEU A 212 1.08 12.06 -2.21
N PRO A 213 0.47 10.87 -2.21
CA PRO A 213 -0.52 10.48 -1.20
C PRO A 213 0.09 10.04 0.15
N PHE A 214 1.36 10.37 0.42
CA PHE A 214 2.16 9.85 1.53
C PHE A 214 2.59 10.97 2.49
N GLY A 215 2.65 10.65 3.80
CA GLY A 215 3.28 11.50 4.79
C GLY A 215 4.80 11.25 4.84
N VAL A 216 5.54 12.22 5.36
CA VAL A 216 7.00 12.16 5.48
C VAL A 216 7.44 12.48 6.89
N ILE A 217 8.27 11.63 7.47
CA ILE A 217 9.07 11.93 8.66
C ILE A 217 10.51 12.21 8.24
N ALA A 218 11.05 13.37 8.60
CA ALA A 218 12.43 13.75 8.34
C ALA A 218 13.20 13.95 9.64
N PHE A 219 14.27 13.17 9.81
CA PHE A 219 15.26 13.31 10.87
C PHE A 219 16.39 14.21 10.38
N ALA A 220 16.70 15.26 11.15
CA ALA A 220 17.87 16.09 10.91
C ALA A 220 19.12 15.37 11.44
N VAL A 221 20.12 15.20 10.58
CA VAL A 221 21.42 14.67 10.97
C VAL A 221 22.43 15.82 10.97
N PRO A 222 23.22 16.01 12.05
CA PRO A 222 24.09 17.18 12.19
C PRO A 222 25.03 17.43 11.01
N THR A 223 25.62 16.35 10.47
CA THR A 223 26.49 16.40 9.29
C THR A 223 26.22 15.20 8.40
N ILE A 224 26.55 15.32 7.12
CA ILE A 224 26.45 14.17 6.21
C ILE A 224 27.46 13.07 6.55
N ASP A 225 28.65 13.44 7.02
CA ASP A 225 29.66 12.46 7.44
C ASP A 225 29.17 11.61 8.61
N ALA A 226 28.45 12.20 9.57
CA ALA A 226 27.83 11.46 10.66
C ALA A 226 26.79 10.45 10.14
N ALA A 227 25.95 10.84 9.18
CA ALA A 227 24.98 9.94 8.56
C ALA A 227 25.65 8.77 7.83
N LEU A 228 26.73 9.04 7.09
CA LEU A 228 27.46 8.03 6.32
C LEU A 228 28.33 7.12 7.20
N ALA A 229 28.80 7.60 8.36
CA ALA A 229 29.62 6.83 9.28
C ALA A 229 28.85 5.69 9.94
N THR A 230 27.56 5.89 10.22
CA THR A 230 26.68 4.88 10.84
C THR A 230 25.91 4.04 9.82
N MET A 231 26.20 4.20 8.53
CA MET A 231 25.51 3.47 7.46
C MET A 231 26.09 2.05 7.36
N GLU A 232 25.22 1.06 7.58
CA GLU A 232 25.56 -0.36 7.42
C GLU A 232 25.11 -0.90 6.06
N ASP A 233 25.68 -2.04 5.64
CA ASP A 233 25.32 -2.63 4.36
C ASP A 233 23.87 -3.11 4.35
N VAL A 234 23.43 -3.72 5.45
CA VAL A 234 22.04 -4.11 5.70
C VAL A 234 21.62 -3.42 6.99
N GLN A 235 20.55 -2.64 6.94
CA GLN A 235 20.07 -1.89 8.11
C GLN A 235 18.55 -1.93 8.17
N SER A 236 18.02 -2.30 9.32
CA SER A 236 16.59 -2.28 9.60
C SER A 236 16.19 -0.97 10.26
N PHE A 237 14.97 -0.54 9.95
CA PHE A 237 14.36 0.67 10.48
C PHE A 237 12.92 0.38 10.90
N ASP A 238 12.53 0.89 12.06
CA ASP A 238 11.14 0.99 12.50
C ASP A 238 10.93 2.40 13.08
N VAL A 239 10.13 3.19 12.38
CA VAL A 239 9.72 4.54 12.78
C VAL A 239 8.37 4.44 13.45
N LYS A 240 8.29 4.93 14.69
CA LYS A 240 7.07 4.89 15.49
C LYS A 240 6.57 6.27 15.90
N ILE A 241 5.26 6.45 15.82
CA ILE A 241 4.53 7.61 16.34
C ILE A 241 3.51 7.06 17.34
N ASP A 242 3.51 7.60 18.56
CA ASP A 242 2.63 7.16 19.66
C ASP A 242 2.64 5.63 19.88
N GLY A 243 3.84 5.03 19.79
CA GLY A 243 4.05 3.59 19.96
C GLY A 243 3.68 2.72 18.75
N ARG A 244 3.06 3.29 17.71
CA ARG A 244 2.65 2.56 16.49
C ARG A 244 3.71 2.68 15.40
N SER A 245 4.05 1.56 14.76
CA SER A 245 4.88 1.52 13.55
C SER A 245 4.18 2.28 12.41
N VAL A 246 4.87 3.22 11.80
CA VAL A 246 4.38 3.99 10.63
C VAL A 246 5.28 3.84 9.41
N ALA A 247 6.52 3.39 9.59
CA ALA A 247 7.41 2.99 8.51
C ALA A 247 8.40 1.93 9.03
N LYS A 248 8.23 0.70 8.56
CA LYS A 248 9.09 -0.43 8.91
C LYS A 248 9.66 -1.09 7.67
N THR A 249 10.97 -1.13 7.53
CA THR A 249 11.65 -1.75 6.39
C THR A 249 13.12 -2.05 6.69
N THR A 250 13.79 -2.73 5.75
CA THR A 250 15.22 -3.03 5.82
C THR A 250 15.84 -2.78 4.45
N TRP A 251 16.91 -1.98 4.40
CA TRP A 251 17.70 -1.79 3.20
C TRP A 251 18.83 -2.83 3.07
N HIS A 252 19.44 -2.90 1.90
CA HIS A 252 20.64 -3.69 1.62
C HIS A 252 21.60 -2.87 0.75
N SER A 253 22.82 -3.37 0.52
CA SER A 253 23.83 -2.69 -0.33
C SER A 253 24.16 -1.26 0.12
N GLY A 254 23.96 -0.96 1.41
CA GLY A 254 24.12 0.37 1.97
C GLY A 254 25.56 0.87 1.87
N LEU A 255 26.58 0.01 1.99
CA LEU A 255 27.97 0.43 1.86
C LEU A 255 28.32 0.82 0.43
N LYS A 256 27.80 0.07 -0.56
CA LYS A 256 27.97 0.42 -1.97
C LYS A 256 27.32 1.78 -2.28
N VAL A 257 26.13 2.02 -1.75
CA VAL A 257 25.42 3.29 -1.89
C VAL A 257 26.19 4.41 -1.21
N ARG A 258 26.69 4.21 0.01
CA ARG A 258 27.50 5.19 0.74
C ARG A 258 28.69 5.65 -0.09
N ASP A 259 29.39 4.71 -0.72
CA ASP A 259 30.60 5.00 -1.48
C ASP A 259 30.28 5.71 -2.80
N GLU A 260 29.19 5.35 -3.48
CA GLU A 260 28.68 6.12 -4.62
C GLU A 260 28.20 7.52 -4.19
N PHE A 261 27.47 7.61 -3.09
CA PHE A 261 26.94 8.87 -2.55
C PHE A 261 28.06 9.88 -2.25
N ARG A 262 29.19 9.41 -1.71
CA ARG A 262 30.39 10.24 -1.51
C ARG A 262 30.94 10.84 -2.80
N LYS A 263 30.84 10.15 -3.93
CA LYS A 263 31.25 10.72 -5.23
C LYS A 263 30.43 11.97 -5.54
N CYS A 264 29.10 11.88 -5.42
CA CYS A 264 28.24 13.04 -5.65
C CYS A 264 28.55 14.18 -4.68
N LEU A 265 28.74 13.90 -3.39
CA LEU A 265 29.11 14.91 -2.39
C LEU A 265 30.43 15.61 -2.71
N ASN A 266 31.36 14.91 -3.36
CA ASN A 266 32.63 15.45 -3.86
C ASN A 266 32.52 16.10 -5.24
N GLY A 267 31.31 16.28 -5.78
CA GLY A 267 31.08 16.86 -7.10
C GLY A 267 31.42 15.94 -8.28
N GLN A 268 31.61 14.65 -8.02
CA GLN A 268 31.91 13.63 -9.03
C GLN A 268 30.63 12.91 -9.49
N PRO A 269 30.57 12.44 -10.74
CA PRO A 269 29.46 11.63 -11.21
C PRO A 269 29.42 10.27 -10.49
N TYR A 270 28.22 9.71 -10.35
CA TYR A 270 28.06 8.32 -9.94
C TYR A 270 28.61 7.38 -11.01
N SER A 271 29.19 6.26 -10.58
CA SER A 271 29.51 5.14 -11.46
C SER A 271 28.29 4.25 -11.71
N VAL A 272 27.33 4.27 -10.77
CA VAL A 272 26.05 3.57 -10.90
C VAL A 272 24.93 4.40 -10.27
N THR A 273 23.79 4.49 -10.96
CA THR A 273 22.63 5.25 -10.47
C THR A 273 21.51 4.38 -9.93
N GLU A 274 21.60 3.06 -10.09
CA GLU A 274 20.60 2.09 -9.66
C GLU A 274 21.29 0.86 -9.08
N ILE A 275 20.91 0.47 -7.86
CA ILE A 275 21.49 -0.69 -7.17
C ILE A 275 20.35 -1.54 -6.62
N ASP A 276 20.26 -2.79 -7.08
CA ASP A 276 19.32 -3.79 -6.59
C ASP A 276 20.04 -5.14 -6.40
N ILE A 277 19.33 -6.12 -5.81
CA ILE A 277 19.82 -7.50 -5.65
C ILE A 277 19.07 -8.49 -6.56
N VAL A 278 18.31 -7.99 -7.53
CA VAL A 278 17.59 -8.85 -8.47
C VAL A 278 18.63 -9.49 -9.40
N PRO A 279 18.68 -10.83 -9.51
CA PRO A 279 19.62 -11.48 -10.41
C PRO A 279 19.43 -11.03 -11.87
N GLU A 280 20.53 -10.74 -12.58
CA GLU A 280 20.49 -10.30 -13.99
C GLU A 280 19.69 -11.24 -14.89
N ARG A 281 19.77 -12.56 -14.65
CA ARG A 281 19.00 -13.57 -15.39
C ARG A 281 17.47 -13.38 -15.34
N LEU A 282 16.98 -12.62 -14.37
CA LEU A 282 15.55 -12.31 -14.20
C LEU A 282 15.18 -10.93 -14.73
N LYS A 283 16.16 -10.08 -15.06
CA LYS A 283 15.92 -8.73 -15.59
C LYS A 283 15.62 -8.73 -17.08
N THR A 284 16.02 -9.79 -17.78
CA THR A 284 15.76 -9.97 -19.22
C THR A 284 14.55 -10.89 -19.41
N PRO A 285 13.53 -10.49 -20.20
CA PRO A 285 12.34 -11.30 -20.46
C PRO A 285 12.63 -12.56 -21.29
#